data_AF-A0A4R8DZB8-F1
#
_entry.id   AF-A0A4R8DZB8-F1
#
_cell.length_a   1.000
_cell.length_b   1.000
_cell.length_c   1.000
_cell.angle_alpha   90.00
_cell.angle_beta   90.00
_cell.angle_gamma   90.00
#
_symmetry.space_group_name_H-M   'P 1'
#
loop_
_entity.id
_entity.type
_entity.pdbx_description
1 polymer ?
#
loop_
_entity_poly.entity_id
_entity_poly.type
_entity_poly.pdbx_seq_one_letter_code
_entity_poly.pdbx_strand_id
1 'polypeptide(L)'
;MSRHDFAPDLLKRLREQIEAKQTELAKAPADAGLVPLKIACTMTSCRNGRHCLDFMRRPHKDSAAVAPGSCRDCGAPVITMPDSGDQQYGSPEQLLQTCMDQQHELIRAHYWNVPIDRWAYNQALRLGRIELQRRIEQRVIDALTSTDIWAGRAAAYSKNIVAYAQHATATCCRSCAAYWHGLPRDRSIQPSAAQLEHAVWAAQAWLAIRLPDLPTHGQSIGAIPRTSLLSSAEASAIDDVVMERLADGVDPAGLVVPDDSHLEVTAIRSGLVIARTIDIKNGH
;
A
#
# COMPACT_ATOMS: atom_id res chain seq x y z
N MET A 1 4.19 17.57 -21.55
CA MET A 1 4.10 16.22 -20.93
C MET A 1 5.34 16.05 -20.10
N SER A 2 5.17 15.86 -18.79
CA SER A 2 6.27 15.49 -17.91
C SER A 2 6.85 14.15 -18.40
N ARG A 3 8.15 13.92 -18.20
CA ARG A 3 8.79 12.61 -18.44
C ARG A 3 8.09 11.45 -17.72
N HIS A 4 7.30 11.76 -16.68
CA HIS A 4 6.56 10.81 -15.86
C HIS A 4 5.10 10.61 -16.27
N ASP A 5 4.63 11.34 -17.28
CA ASP A 5 3.28 11.15 -17.82
C ASP A 5 3.28 9.91 -18.73
N PHE A 6 2.52 8.89 -18.33
CA PHE A 6 2.26 7.75 -19.20
C PHE A 6 1.53 8.21 -20.47
N ALA A 7 1.84 7.58 -21.60
CA ALA A 7 1.11 7.81 -22.84
C ALA A 7 -0.39 7.56 -22.61
N PRO A 8 -1.29 8.43 -23.10
CA PRO A 8 -2.74 8.28 -22.88
C PRO A 8 -3.28 6.91 -23.27
N ASP A 9 -2.80 6.34 -24.38
CA ASP A 9 -3.21 5.01 -24.85
C ASP A 9 -2.70 3.87 -23.95
N LEU A 10 -1.54 4.05 -23.32
CA LEU A 10 -1.02 3.11 -22.34
C LEU A 10 -1.87 3.14 -21.05
N LEU A 11 -2.19 4.34 -20.55
CA LEU A 11 -3.08 4.50 -19.41
C LEU A 11 -4.46 3.90 -19.68
N LYS A 12 -5.00 4.12 -20.88
CA LYS A 12 -6.29 3.56 -21.29
C LYS A 12 -6.27 2.02 -21.25
N ARG A 13 -5.28 1.38 -21.89
CA ARG A 13 -5.14 -0.09 -21.89
C ARG A 13 -4.96 -0.68 -20.49
N LEU A 14 -4.19 -0.02 -19.63
CA LEU A 14 -4.02 -0.45 -18.25
C LEU A 14 -5.31 -0.36 -17.45
N ARG A 15 -6.05 0.74 -17.63
CA ARG A 15 -7.35 0.91 -17.00
C ARG A 15 -8.29 -0.19 -17.48
N GLU A 16 -8.33 -0.49 -18.77
CA GLU A 16 -9.10 -1.61 -19.34
C GLU A 16 -8.73 -2.97 -18.73
N GLN A 17 -7.44 -3.23 -18.49
CA GLN A 17 -6.97 -4.47 -17.83
C GLN A 17 -7.33 -4.53 -16.34
N ILE A 18 -7.44 -3.39 -15.66
CA ILE A 18 -7.77 -3.30 -14.23
C ILE A 18 -9.29 -3.00 -14.03
N GLU A 19 -10.02 -2.69 -15.10
CA GLU A 19 -11.32 -1.99 -15.10
C GLU A 19 -12.44 -2.79 -14.46
N ALA A 20 -12.46 -4.12 -14.63
CA ALA A 20 -13.53 -4.93 -14.04
C ALA A 20 -13.54 -4.82 -12.50
N LYS A 21 -12.37 -4.67 -11.87
CA LYS A 21 -12.23 -4.56 -10.41
C LYS A 21 -12.19 -3.09 -9.96
N GLN A 22 -11.51 -2.22 -10.71
CA GLN A 22 -11.42 -0.80 -10.37
C GLN A 22 -12.71 -0.01 -10.64
N THR A 23 -13.52 -0.37 -11.64
CA THR A 23 -14.80 0.31 -11.90
C THR A 23 -15.81 0.03 -10.80
N GLU A 24 -15.70 -1.06 -10.04
CA GLU A 24 -16.51 -1.28 -8.82
C GLU A 24 -15.98 -0.48 -7.62
N LEU A 25 -14.66 -0.49 -7.42
CA LEU A 25 -13.98 0.17 -6.30
C LEU A 25 -13.86 1.71 -6.44
N ALA A 26 -13.93 2.23 -7.66
CA ALA A 26 -13.86 3.65 -8.00
C ALA A 26 -15.24 4.31 -8.14
N LYS A 27 -16.33 3.54 -8.08
CA LYS A 27 -17.71 4.07 -8.22
C LYS A 27 -18.10 5.06 -7.13
N ALA A 28 -17.40 5.07 -5.99
CA ALA A 28 -17.41 6.14 -5.00
C ALA A 28 -16.22 5.96 -4.04
N PRO A 29 -15.70 7.01 -3.41
CA PRO A 29 -14.87 6.82 -2.21
C PRO A 29 -15.69 6.09 -1.14
N ALA A 30 -15.03 5.36 -0.25
CA ALA A 30 -15.73 4.71 0.85
C ALA A 30 -16.52 5.74 1.68
N ASP A 31 -17.71 5.34 2.14
CA ASP A 31 -18.57 6.18 2.97
C ASP A 31 -17.86 6.64 4.25
N ALA A 32 -18.36 7.73 4.85
CA ALA A 32 -17.88 8.17 6.15
C ALA A 32 -18.02 7.03 7.17
N GLY A 33 -16.98 6.81 7.99
CA GLY A 33 -16.93 5.69 8.94
C GLY A 33 -16.18 4.45 8.42
N LEU A 34 -16.01 4.30 7.11
CA LEU A 34 -15.24 3.20 6.52
C LEU A 34 -13.77 3.59 6.33
N VAL A 35 -12.84 2.76 6.83
CA VAL A 35 -11.40 2.96 6.65
C VAL A 35 -10.72 1.70 6.10
N PRO A 36 -9.58 1.87 5.39
CA PRO A 36 -8.73 0.75 5.03
C PRO A 36 -8.25 -0.02 6.25
N LEU A 37 -8.04 -1.31 6.03
CA LEU A 37 -7.36 -2.16 7.00
C LEU A 37 -5.90 -1.73 7.14
N LYS A 38 -5.39 -1.83 8.36
CA LYS A 38 -3.96 -1.66 8.61
C LYS A 38 -3.23 -2.95 8.29
N ILE A 39 -2.70 -3.03 7.07
CA ILE A 39 -1.93 -4.18 6.63
C ILE A 39 -0.43 -3.89 6.80
N ALA A 40 0.24 -4.68 7.64
CA ALA A 40 1.68 -4.59 7.79
C ALA A 40 2.41 -5.22 6.60
N CYS A 41 3.61 -4.68 6.26
CA CYS A 41 4.39 -5.15 5.10
C CYS A 41 4.78 -6.64 5.18
N THR A 42 4.73 -7.21 6.38
CA THR A 42 5.11 -8.60 6.63
C THR A 42 3.94 -9.57 6.63
N MET A 43 2.70 -9.10 6.54
CA MET A 43 1.51 -9.97 6.55
C MET A 43 1.39 -10.74 5.22
N THR A 44 0.77 -11.91 5.31
CA THR A 44 0.48 -12.81 4.19
C THR A 44 -0.95 -13.30 4.29
N SER A 45 -1.51 -13.67 3.13
CA SER A 45 -2.71 -14.50 3.01
C SER A 45 -2.42 -15.49 1.87
N CYS A 46 -1.45 -16.39 2.10
CA CYS A 46 -0.88 -17.23 1.04
C CYS A 46 -1.94 -18.08 0.32
N ARG A 47 -2.97 -18.55 1.05
CA ARG A 47 -4.11 -19.29 0.48
C ARG A 47 -4.90 -18.50 -0.58
N ASN A 48 -4.85 -17.17 -0.51
CA ASN A 48 -5.52 -16.24 -1.42
C ASN A 48 -4.54 -15.67 -2.47
N GLY A 49 -3.37 -16.27 -2.64
CA GLY A 49 -2.33 -15.77 -3.55
C GLY A 49 -1.71 -14.44 -3.11
N ARG A 50 -1.85 -14.08 -1.82
CA ARG A 50 -1.24 -12.87 -1.24
C ARG A 50 -0.05 -13.25 -0.37
N HIS A 51 1.13 -12.91 -0.83
CA HIS A 51 2.40 -13.31 -0.27
C HIS A 51 3.11 -12.14 0.41
N CYS A 52 4.31 -12.39 0.93
CA CYS A 52 5.25 -11.37 1.36
C CYS A 52 6.58 -11.66 0.69
N LEU A 53 7.05 -10.74 -0.16
CA LEU A 53 8.19 -10.94 -1.06
C LEU A 53 9.46 -10.24 -0.56
N ASP A 54 9.45 -9.74 0.68
CA ASP A 54 10.62 -9.21 1.37
C ASP A 54 11.61 -10.35 1.70
N PHE A 55 12.35 -10.79 0.68
CA PHE A 55 13.39 -11.81 0.74
C PHE A 55 14.64 -11.36 1.50
N MET A 56 14.80 -10.05 1.69
CA MET A 56 15.91 -9.47 2.45
C MET A 56 15.74 -9.62 3.96
N ARG A 57 14.54 -9.98 4.45
CA ARG A 57 14.26 -10.25 5.86
C ARG A 57 14.09 -11.74 6.10
N ARG A 58 14.79 -12.28 7.11
CA ARG A 58 14.64 -13.70 7.49
C ARG A 58 13.21 -13.99 8.00
N PRO A 59 12.59 -15.13 7.60
CA PRO A 59 11.24 -15.53 8.04
C PRO A 59 11.13 -15.71 9.56
N HIS A 60 12.01 -16.52 10.15
CA HIS A 60 12.11 -16.82 11.58
C HIS A 60 13.57 -17.12 11.97
N LYS A 61 13.83 -17.26 13.28
CA LYS A 61 15.20 -17.33 13.85
C LYS A 61 16.05 -18.49 13.32
N ASP A 62 15.41 -19.53 12.74
CA ASP A 62 16.08 -20.74 12.26
C ASP A 62 15.69 -21.12 10.81
N SER A 63 15.02 -20.23 10.09
CA SER A 63 14.62 -20.48 8.69
C SER A 63 15.74 -20.12 7.71
N ALA A 64 15.88 -20.92 6.65
CA ALA A 64 16.75 -20.58 5.53
C ALA A 64 16.34 -19.26 4.86
N ALA A 65 17.30 -18.59 4.22
CA ALA A 65 17.00 -17.45 3.37
C ALA A 65 16.11 -17.90 2.20
N VAL A 66 15.11 -17.10 1.86
CA VAL A 66 14.26 -17.34 0.68
C VAL A 66 14.88 -16.69 -0.54
N ALA A 67 14.70 -17.33 -1.70
CA ALA A 67 15.16 -16.76 -2.97
C ALA A 67 14.36 -15.47 -3.31
N PRO A 68 14.96 -14.50 -4.03
CA PRO A 68 14.22 -13.36 -4.55
C PRO A 68 12.97 -13.82 -5.32
N GLY A 69 11.84 -13.16 -5.07
CA GLY A 69 10.56 -13.47 -5.74
C GLY A 69 9.79 -14.63 -5.11
N SER A 70 10.35 -15.27 -4.08
CA SER A 70 9.65 -16.28 -3.28
C SER A 70 8.98 -15.68 -2.04
N CYS A 71 7.86 -16.27 -1.64
CA CYS A 71 7.15 -15.89 -0.43
C CYS A 71 8.00 -16.21 0.81
N ARG A 72 8.19 -15.24 1.70
CA ARG A 72 8.89 -15.44 2.98
C ARG A 72 8.19 -16.45 3.90
N ASP A 73 6.87 -16.55 3.80
CA ASP A 73 6.04 -17.33 4.73
C ASP A 73 5.86 -18.78 4.27
N CYS A 74 5.31 -18.99 3.06
CA CYS A 74 5.08 -20.34 2.52
C CYS A 74 6.23 -20.86 1.64
N GLY A 75 7.24 -20.06 1.33
CA GLY A 75 8.38 -20.46 0.48
C GLY A 75 8.07 -20.59 -1.02
N ALA A 76 6.82 -20.42 -1.45
CA ALA A 76 6.42 -20.59 -2.85
C ALA A 76 7.13 -19.56 -3.76
N PRO A 77 7.66 -19.95 -4.93
CA PRO A 77 8.10 -19.01 -5.95
C PRO A 77 6.87 -18.32 -6.56
N VAL A 78 6.81 -16.99 -6.46
CA VAL A 78 5.62 -16.22 -6.86
C VAL A 78 5.87 -15.46 -8.15
N ILE A 79 6.99 -14.73 -8.20
CA ILE A 79 7.39 -13.92 -9.35
C ILE A 79 8.89 -14.07 -9.61
N THR A 80 9.32 -13.64 -10.79
CA THR A 80 10.73 -13.29 -11.01
C THR A 80 10.90 -11.83 -10.60
N MET A 81 11.83 -11.53 -9.69
CA MET A 81 12.06 -10.13 -9.29
C MET A 81 12.65 -9.34 -10.45
N PRO A 82 12.31 -8.05 -10.57
CA PRO A 82 12.97 -7.16 -11.53
C PRO A 82 14.46 -7.02 -11.21
N ASP A 83 15.29 -6.93 -12.26
CA ASP A 83 16.75 -6.84 -12.15
C ASP A 83 17.18 -5.54 -11.47
N SER A 84 17.80 -5.61 -10.31
CA SER A 84 18.20 -4.46 -9.45
C SER A 84 19.15 -3.41 -10.06
N GLY A 85 19.53 -3.50 -11.34
CA GLY A 85 20.54 -2.65 -11.98
C GLY A 85 19.98 -1.34 -12.56
N ASP A 86 20.82 -0.30 -12.67
CA ASP A 86 20.41 1.03 -13.18
C ASP A 86 19.83 1.03 -14.60
N GLN A 87 20.11 -0.02 -15.40
CA GLN A 87 19.57 -0.20 -16.75
C GLN A 87 18.06 -0.48 -16.79
N GLN A 88 17.42 -0.78 -15.65
CA GLN A 88 15.99 -1.07 -15.57
C GLN A 88 15.10 0.19 -15.48
N TYR A 89 15.68 1.35 -15.16
CA TYR A 89 14.89 2.56 -14.90
C TYR A 89 14.59 3.30 -16.21
N GLY A 90 13.34 3.28 -16.67
CA GLY A 90 12.90 4.19 -17.72
C GLY A 90 11.81 3.70 -18.67
N SER A 91 11.51 2.41 -18.74
CA SER A 91 10.39 1.92 -19.55
C SER A 91 9.07 2.00 -18.77
N PRO A 92 8.04 2.64 -19.35
CA PRO A 92 6.69 2.63 -18.77
C PRO A 92 6.17 1.20 -18.61
N GLU A 93 6.40 0.33 -19.58
CA GLU A 93 5.96 -1.06 -19.58
C GLU A 93 6.57 -1.86 -18.42
N GLN A 94 7.87 -1.70 -18.17
CA GLN A 94 8.54 -2.34 -17.04
C GLN A 94 7.99 -1.84 -15.71
N LEU A 95 7.81 -0.54 -15.55
CA LEU A 95 7.23 0.01 -14.32
C LEU A 95 5.83 -0.55 -14.04
N LEU A 96 5.02 -0.68 -15.09
CA LEU A 96 3.67 -1.24 -14.98
C LEU A 96 3.68 -2.71 -14.62
N GLN A 97 4.59 -3.49 -15.23
CA GLN A 97 4.78 -4.88 -14.84
C GLN A 97 5.16 -4.99 -13.36
N THR A 98 6.10 -4.17 -12.88
CA THR A 98 6.45 -4.11 -11.45
C THR A 98 5.23 -3.76 -10.57
N CYS A 99 4.39 -2.82 -10.98
CA CYS A 99 3.17 -2.47 -10.24
C CYS A 99 2.16 -3.65 -10.19
N MET A 100 2.07 -4.46 -11.25
CA MET A 100 1.25 -5.67 -11.27
C MET A 100 1.84 -6.76 -10.38
N ASP A 101 3.14 -7.00 -10.49
CA ASP A 101 3.86 -8.00 -9.69
C ASP A 101 3.77 -7.69 -8.20
N GLN A 102 3.86 -6.41 -7.84
CA GLN A 102 3.65 -5.92 -6.49
C GLN A 102 2.32 -6.38 -5.88
N GLN A 103 1.25 -6.50 -6.67
CA GLN A 103 -0.06 -6.94 -6.16
C GLN A 103 -0.10 -8.40 -5.72
N HIS A 104 0.96 -9.19 -5.92
CA HIS A 104 1.10 -10.47 -5.25
C HIS A 104 1.47 -10.32 -3.77
N GLU A 105 2.00 -9.18 -3.32
CA GLU A 105 2.19 -8.89 -1.90
C GLU A 105 0.89 -8.39 -1.26
N LEU A 106 0.55 -8.92 -0.07
CA LEU A 106 -0.72 -8.59 0.58
C LEU A 106 -0.89 -7.09 0.80
N ILE A 107 0.12 -6.42 1.37
CA ILE A 107 0.06 -4.98 1.63
C ILE A 107 -0.16 -4.17 0.34
N ARG A 108 0.54 -4.53 -0.74
CA ARG A 108 0.49 -3.79 -2.00
C ARG A 108 -0.86 -4.01 -2.66
N ALA A 109 -1.31 -5.26 -2.71
CA ALA A 109 -2.64 -5.65 -3.18
C ALA A 109 -3.72 -4.88 -2.44
N HIS A 110 -3.59 -4.77 -1.11
CA HIS A 110 -4.54 -4.02 -0.30
C HIS A 110 -4.59 -2.54 -0.73
N TYR A 111 -3.46 -1.82 -0.77
CA TYR A 111 -3.49 -0.39 -1.16
C TYR A 111 -3.76 -0.14 -2.65
N TRP A 112 -3.54 -1.13 -3.51
CA TRP A 112 -3.98 -1.08 -4.92
C TRP A 112 -5.48 -1.28 -5.11
N ASN A 113 -6.14 -2.03 -4.21
CA ASN A 113 -7.54 -2.41 -4.37
C ASN A 113 -8.48 -1.76 -3.35
N VAL A 114 -7.99 -1.21 -2.24
CA VAL A 114 -8.88 -0.66 -1.22
C VAL A 114 -9.50 0.64 -1.71
N PRO A 115 -10.82 0.86 -1.54
CA PRO A 115 -11.44 2.15 -1.78
C PRO A 115 -10.67 3.25 -1.05
N ILE A 116 -10.49 4.39 -1.73
CA ILE A 116 -9.86 5.55 -1.10
C ILE A 116 -10.87 6.12 -0.11
N ASP A 117 -10.45 6.30 1.15
CA ASP A 117 -11.33 6.87 2.16
C ASP A 117 -11.72 8.31 1.78
N ARG A 118 -12.92 8.72 2.16
CA ARG A 118 -13.47 10.03 1.80
C ARG A 118 -12.55 11.20 2.17
N TRP A 119 -11.78 11.08 3.26
CA TRP A 119 -10.88 12.13 3.70
C TRP A 119 -9.67 12.25 2.78
N ALA A 120 -9.00 11.13 2.49
CA ALA A 120 -7.88 11.08 1.55
C ALA A 120 -8.31 11.52 0.15
N TYR A 121 -9.51 11.14 -0.27
CA TYR A 121 -10.09 11.56 -1.55
C TYR A 121 -10.32 13.08 -1.60
N ASN A 122 -10.96 13.66 -0.57
CA ASN A 122 -11.15 15.11 -0.48
C ASN A 122 -9.81 15.85 -0.38
N GLN A 123 -8.82 15.28 0.30
CA GLN A 123 -7.45 15.81 0.30
C GLN A 123 -6.89 15.88 -1.12
N ALA A 124 -7.03 14.81 -1.91
CA ALA A 124 -6.56 14.79 -3.30
C ALA A 124 -7.23 15.88 -4.13
N LEU A 125 -8.55 16.02 -4.05
CA LEU A 125 -9.31 17.06 -4.77
C LEU A 125 -8.90 18.49 -4.38
N ARG A 126 -8.63 18.74 -3.09
CA ARG A 126 -8.18 20.07 -2.63
C ARG A 126 -6.80 20.46 -3.14
N LEU A 127 -5.93 19.48 -3.39
CA LEU A 127 -4.59 19.72 -3.92
C LEU A 127 -4.60 19.79 -5.44
N GLY A 128 -5.39 18.94 -6.09
CA GLY A 128 -5.30 18.70 -7.52
C GLY A 128 -4.02 17.94 -7.89
N ARG A 129 -3.89 17.61 -9.17
CA ARG A 129 -2.84 16.73 -9.70
C ARG A 129 -1.44 17.28 -9.49
N ILE A 130 -1.21 18.55 -9.84
CA ILE A 130 0.14 19.15 -9.82
C ILE A 130 0.72 19.16 -8.40
N GLU A 131 -0.04 19.72 -7.44
CA GLU A 131 0.44 19.82 -6.06
C GLU A 131 0.54 18.43 -5.39
N LEU A 132 -0.37 17.51 -5.72
CA LEU A 132 -0.29 16.15 -5.18
C LEU A 132 0.93 15.39 -5.71
N GLN A 133 1.25 15.49 -7.00
CA GLN A 133 2.46 14.90 -7.58
C GLN A 133 3.73 15.44 -6.89
N ARG A 134 3.79 16.76 -6.64
CA ARG A 134 4.91 17.40 -5.92
C ARG A 134 5.03 16.88 -4.48
N ARG A 135 3.91 16.67 -3.77
CA ARG A 135 3.92 16.10 -2.41
C ARG A 135 4.34 14.64 -2.38
N ILE A 136 3.93 13.85 -3.38
CA ILE A 136 4.38 12.47 -3.55
C ILE A 136 5.90 12.46 -3.72
N GLU A 137 6.41 13.27 -4.65
CA GLU A 137 7.85 13.39 -4.91
C GLU A 137 8.64 13.70 -3.64
N GLN A 138 8.27 14.78 -2.93
CA GLN A 138 8.94 15.15 -1.69
C GLN A 138 8.93 14.01 -0.66
N ARG A 139 7.77 13.36 -0.46
CA ARG A 139 7.64 12.32 0.57
C ARG A 139 8.35 11.02 0.22
N VAL A 140 8.43 10.67 -1.05
CA VAL A 140 9.23 9.53 -1.51
C VAL A 140 10.71 9.85 -1.31
N ILE A 141 11.19 11.02 -1.71
CA ILE A 141 12.59 11.43 -1.51
C ILE A 141 12.94 11.43 -0.02
N ASP A 142 12.12 12.03 0.84
CA ASP A 142 12.34 12.07 2.29
C ASP A 142 12.45 10.65 2.88
N ALA A 143 11.55 9.73 2.47
CA ALA A 143 11.53 8.37 2.99
C ALA A 143 12.74 7.53 2.54
N LEU A 144 13.25 7.76 1.32
CA LEU A 144 14.31 6.95 0.72
C LEU A 144 15.72 7.48 0.99
N THR A 145 15.85 8.76 1.33
CA THR A 145 17.13 9.39 1.72
C THR A 145 17.37 9.42 3.23
N SER A 146 16.32 9.16 4.02
CA SER A 146 16.41 9.07 5.49
C SER A 146 17.47 8.06 5.96
N THR A 147 18.14 8.42 7.06
CA THR A 147 19.07 7.53 7.75
C THR A 147 18.35 6.40 8.49
N ASP A 148 17.05 6.53 8.77
CA ASP A 148 16.23 5.41 9.23
C ASP A 148 15.61 4.69 8.02
N ILE A 149 16.06 3.46 7.73
CA ILE A 149 15.55 2.66 6.61
C ILE A 149 14.06 2.30 6.73
N TRP A 150 13.48 2.52 7.90
CA TRP A 150 12.07 2.31 8.20
C TRP A 150 11.26 3.62 8.21
N ALA A 151 11.90 4.76 7.96
CA ALA A 151 11.24 6.05 7.84
C ALA A 151 10.13 5.95 6.79
N GLY A 152 8.91 6.31 7.20
CA GLY A 152 7.69 6.23 6.38
C GLY A 152 6.87 4.95 6.55
N ARG A 153 7.37 3.90 7.22
CA ARG A 153 6.54 2.72 7.59
C ARG A 153 5.37 3.08 8.52
N ALA A 154 5.52 4.14 9.30
CA ALA A 154 4.49 4.64 10.21
C ALA A 154 3.54 5.65 9.54
N ALA A 155 3.66 5.89 8.23
CA ALA A 155 2.71 6.73 7.52
C ALA A 155 1.29 6.20 7.76
N ALA A 156 0.37 7.11 8.08
CA ALA A 156 -1.01 6.74 8.34
C ALA A 156 -1.61 6.03 7.13
N TYR A 157 -2.09 4.81 7.35
CA TYR A 157 -2.70 3.92 6.35
C TYR A 157 -4.07 4.39 5.86
N SER A 158 -4.62 5.42 6.51
CA SER A 158 -5.88 6.09 6.18
C SER A 158 -5.68 7.60 6.24
N LYS A 159 -6.58 8.35 5.61
CA LYS A 159 -6.60 9.83 5.63
C LYS A 159 -5.29 10.42 5.11
N ASN A 160 -4.60 9.76 4.19
CA ASN A 160 -3.39 10.30 3.56
C ASN A 160 -3.19 9.67 2.18
N ILE A 161 -3.57 10.39 1.12
CA ILE A 161 -3.49 9.85 -0.24
C ILE A 161 -2.06 9.51 -0.67
N VAL A 162 -1.05 10.20 -0.14
CA VAL A 162 0.36 9.92 -0.43
C VAL A 162 0.78 8.57 0.17
N ALA A 163 0.26 8.23 1.35
CA ALA A 163 0.56 6.95 1.99
C ALA A 163 -0.02 5.77 1.20
N TYR A 164 -1.21 5.91 0.62
CA TYR A 164 -1.79 4.90 -0.27
C TYR A 164 -0.85 4.63 -1.46
N ALA A 165 -0.42 5.69 -2.17
CA ALA A 165 0.49 5.56 -3.29
C ALA A 165 1.81 4.91 -2.88
N GLN A 166 2.41 5.36 -1.77
CA GLN A 166 3.67 4.85 -1.28
C GLN A 166 3.62 3.37 -0.88
N HIS A 167 2.58 2.98 -0.15
CA HIS A 167 2.42 1.58 0.26
C HIS A 167 2.05 0.68 -0.90
N ALA A 168 1.20 1.11 -1.83
CA ALA A 168 0.86 0.34 -3.02
C ALA A 168 2.09 0.06 -3.90
N THR A 169 3.05 1.00 -3.95
CA THR A 169 4.18 0.96 -4.90
C THR A 169 5.53 0.63 -4.25
N ALA A 170 5.52 0.22 -2.98
CA ALA A 170 6.72 -0.09 -2.19
C ALA A 170 7.74 1.07 -2.05
N THR A 171 7.26 2.32 -2.08
CA THR A 171 8.08 3.54 -1.92
C THR A 171 7.90 4.21 -0.56
N CYS A 172 7.26 3.50 0.39
CA CYS A 172 6.99 3.98 1.75
C CYS A 172 8.20 3.97 2.68
N CYS A 173 9.20 3.13 2.42
CA CYS A 173 10.45 3.13 3.17
C CYS A 173 11.57 2.49 2.35
N ARG A 174 12.80 2.77 2.74
CA ARG A 174 13.99 2.27 2.07
C ARG A 174 14.09 0.74 2.05
N SER A 175 13.64 0.07 3.11
CA SER A 175 13.60 -1.39 3.11
C SER A 175 12.67 -1.95 2.04
N CYS A 176 11.53 -1.31 1.76
CA CYS A 176 10.61 -1.75 0.72
C CYS A 176 11.16 -1.50 -0.67
N ALA A 177 11.72 -0.31 -0.89
CA ALA A 177 12.31 0.06 -2.17
C ALA A 177 13.55 -0.77 -2.50
N ALA A 178 14.29 -1.25 -1.49
CA ALA A 178 15.47 -2.08 -1.73
C ALA A 178 15.15 -3.40 -2.43
N TYR A 179 14.12 -4.13 -1.98
CA TYR A 179 13.80 -5.43 -2.57
C TYR A 179 12.92 -5.33 -3.82
N TRP A 180 12.12 -4.27 -3.98
CA TRP A 180 11.29 -4.08 -5.17
C TRP A 180 11.97 -3.32 -6.30
N HIS A 181 12.76 -2.30 -5.96
CA HIS A 181 13.28 -1.33 -6.92
C HIS A 181 14.81 -1.34 -6.97
N GLY A 182 15.48 -2.28 -6.29
CA GLY A 182 16.94 -2.40 -6.30
C GLY A 182 17.68 -1.26 -5.60
N LEU A 183 16.99 -0.43 -4.79
CA LEU A 183 17.66 0.66 -4.07
C LEU A 183 18.67 0.12 -3.04
N PRO A 184 19.78 0.85 -2.76
CA PRO A 184 20.72 0.42 -1.74
C PRO A 184 20.01 0.35 -0.38
N ARG A 185 20.06 -0.80 0.29
CA ARG A 185 19.49 -0.95 1.64
C ARG A 185 20.36 -0.32 2.72
N ASP A 186 21.67 -0.27 2.49
CA ASP A 186 22.65 0.29 3.42
C ASP A 186 22.42 1.80 3.60
N ARG A 187 22.33 2.23 4.86
CA ARG A 187 22.14 3.64 5.26
C ARG A 187 23.31 4.53 4.84
N SER A 188 24.51 3.97 4.70
CA SER A 188 25.72 4.70 4.33
C SER A 188 25.79 5.07 2.85
N ILE A 189 25.05 4.35 2.01
CA ILE A 189 24.96 4.60 0.57
C ILE A 189 23.71 5.47 0.36
N GLN A 190 23.71 6.42 -0.57
CA GLN A 190 22.49 7.14 -0.95
C GLN A 190 21.96 6.59 -2.28
N PRO A 191 20.62 6.54 -2.49
CA PRO A 191 20.08 6.20 -3.80
C PRO A 191 20.56 7.19 -4.87
N SER A 192 20.78 6.70 -6.10
CA SER A 192 21.11 7.57 -7.23
C SER A 192 19.91 8.45 -7.61
N ALA A 193 20.15 9.52 -8.38
CA ALA A 193 19.07 10.36 -8.90
C ALA A 193 18.07 9.54 -9.74
N ALA A 194 18.56 8.63 -10.60
CA ALA A 194 17.73 7.76 -11.42
C ALA A 194 16.85 6.82 -10.57
N GLN A 195 17.39 6.29 -9.46
CA GLN A 195 16.63 5.46 -8.52
C GLN A 195 15.52 6.25 -7.82
N LEU A 196 15.81 7.48 -7.36
CA LEU A 196 14.80 8.34 -6.75
C LEU A 196 13.72 8.73 -7.77
N GLU A 197 14.11 9.13 -8.98
CA GLU A 197 13.18 9.46 -10.06
C GLU A 197 12.28 8.28 -10.41
N HIS A 198 12.83 7.05 -10.46
CA HIS A 198 12.04 5.85 -10.71
C HIS A 198 11.04 5.56 -9.58
N ALA A 199 11.46 5.66 -8.31
CA ALA A 199 10.58 5.47 -7.18
C ALA A 199 9.45 6.52 -7.15
N VAL A 200 9.76 7.79 -7.43
CA VAL A 200 8.77 8.85 -7.55
C VAL A 200 7.79 8.53 -8.68
N TRP A 201 8.30 8.09 -9.84
CA TRP A 201 7.47 7.73 -10.98
C TRP A 201 6.50 6.58 -10.66
N ALA A 202 6.96 5.56 -9.93
CA ALA A 202 6.11 4.46 -9.47
C ALA A 202 4.94 4.97 -8.62
N ALA A 203 5.22 5.80 -7.60
CA ALA A 203 4.17 6.36 -6.75
C ALA A 203 3.20 7.28 -7.52
N GLN A 204 3.70 8.06 -8.49
CA GLN A 204 2.87 8.89 -9.36
C GLN A 204 2.04 8.05 -10.36
N ALA A 205 2.52 6.87 -10.77
CA ALA A 205 1.76 5.94 -11.61
C ALA A 205 0.49 5.46 -10.91
N TRP A 206 0.59 5.13 -9.62
CA TRP A 206 -0.58 4.81 -8.81
C TRP A 206 -1.61 5.93 -8.84
N LEU A 207 -1.17 7.19 -8.73
CA LEU A 207 -2.07 8.35 -8.79
C LEU A 207 -2.79 8.45 -10.14
N ALA A 208 -2.05 8.33 -11.25
CA ALA A 208 -2.60 8.42 -12.60
C ALA A 208 -3.60 7.30 -12.90
N ILE A 209 -3.42 6.12 -12.29
CA ILE A 209 -4.30 4.96 -12.45
C ILE A 209 -5.53 5.08 -11.54
N ARG A 210 -5.32 5.37 -10.25
CA ARG A 210 -6.38 5.34 -9.22
C ARG A 210 -7.22 6.62 -9.14
N LEU A 211 -6.69 7.74 -9.61
CA LEU A 211 -7.36 9.04 -9.63
C LEU A 211 -7.26 9.67 -11.04
N PRO A 212 -7.82 9.00 -12.07
CA PRO A 212 -7.66 9.40 -13.47
C PRO A 212 -8.28 10.77 -13.76
N ASP A 213 -9.38 11.09 -13.09
CA ASP A 213 -10.18 12.30 -13.27
C ASP A 213 -9.81 13.39 -12.27
N LEU A 214 -8.66 13.26 -11.58
CA LEU A 214 -8.20 14.28 -10.65
C LEU A 214 -7.98 15.60 -11.40
N PRO A 215 -8.58 16.72 -10.94
CA PRO A 215 -8.43 18.01 -11.60
C PRO A 215 -6.97 18.46 -11.57
N THR A 216 -6.53 19.17 -12.61
CA THR A 216 -5.15 19.65 -12.74
C THR A 216 -4.71 20.49 -11.53
N HIS A 217 -5.57 21.42 -11.12
CA HIS A 217 -5.39 22.28 -9.96
C HIS A 217 -6.40 21.93 -8.86
N GLY A 218 -6.07 22.29 -7.63
CA GLY A 218 -6.94 22.07 -6.48
C GLY A 218 -8.27 22.80 -6.59
N GLN A 219 -9.31 22.20 -6.03
CA GLN A 219 -10.66 22.79 -5.94
C GLN A 219 -11.13 22.92 -4.50
N SER A 220 -12.05 23.85 -4.26
CA SER A 220 -12.65 24.04 -2.93
C SER A 220 -13.57 22.86 -2.60
N ILE A 221 -13.20 22.07 -1.60
CA ILE A 221 -14.00 20.96 -1.09
C ILE A 221 -14.27 21.18 0.40
N GLY A 222 -15.54 21.13 0.76
CA GLY A 222 -16.01 21.29 2.14
C GLY A 222 -15.26 20.39 3.13
N ALA A 223 -15.10 20.86 4.36
CA ALA A 223 -14.44 20.10 5.42
C ALA A 223 -15.27 18.86 5.78
N ILE A 224 -14.59 17.76 6.07
CA ILE A 224 -15.21 16.62 6.74
C ILE A 224 -15.08 16.89 8.25
N PRO A 225 -16.19 16.92 9.02
CA PRO A 225 -16.14 17.12 10.46
C PRO A 225 -15.23 16.08 11.12
N ARG A 226 -14.34 16.50 12.01
CA ARG A 226 -13.41 15.57 12.70
C ARG A 226 -14.15 14.52 13.53
N THR A 227 -15.39 14.80 13.93
CA THR A 227 -16.29 13.89 14.65
C THR A 227 -16.74 12.69 13.82
N SER A 228 -16.59 12.72 12.49
CA SER A 228 -16.83 11.58 11.61
C SER A 228 -15.58 10.70 11.40
N LEU A 229 -14.53 10.91 12.19
CA LEU A 229 -13.24 10.23 12.07
C LEU A 229 -12.95 9.40 13.33
N LEU A 230 -12.41 8.19 13.13
CA LEU A 230 -11.84 7.36 14.20
C LEU A 230 -10.76 8.12 15.00
N SER A 231 -10.82 7.99 16.31
CA SER A 231 -9.73 8.19 17.27
C SER A 231 -8.66 7.11 17.13
N SER A 232 -7.49 7.36 17.72
CA SER A 232 -6.38 6.40 17.69
C SER A 232 -6.68 5.07 18.40
N ALA A 233 -7.59 5.07 19.38
CA ALA A 233 -8.02 3.86 20.09
C ALA A 233 -8.96 3.01 19.20
N GLU A 234 -9.91 3.65 18.53
CA GLU A 234 -10.85 2.99 17.60
C GLU A 234 -10.11 2.41 16.38
N ALA A 235 -9.08 3.09 15.89
CA ALA A 235 -8.23 2.58 14.80
C ALA A 235 -7.43 1.32 15.17
N SER A 236 -7.20 1.05 16.46
CA SER A 236 -6.46 -0.14 16.91
C SER A 236 -7.36 -1.35 17.15
N ALA A 237 -8.64 -1.16 17.49
CA ALA A 237 -9.60 -2.25 17.70
C ALA A 237 -10.08 -2.89 16.38
N ILE A 238 -10.02 -2.12 15.29
CA ILE A 238 -10.28 -2.57 13.92
C ILE A 238 -9.29 -3.66 13.46
N ASP A 239 -8.06 -3.65 13.98
CA ASP A 239 -7.02 -4.63 13.62
C ASP A 239 -7.47 -6.07 13.94
N ASP A 240 -8.32 -6.27 14.96
CA ASP A 240 -8.74 -7.61 15.41
C ASP A 240 -9.84 -8.22 14.50
N VAL A 241 -10.79 -7.41 14.01
CA VAL A 241 -11.82 -7.82 13.03
C VAL A 241 -11.18 -8.32 11.73
N VAL A 242 -10.07 -7.70 11.33
CA VAL A 242 -9.29 -8.10 10.15
C VAL A 242 -8.66 -9.46 10.33
N MET A 243 -8.12 -9.73 11.53
CA MET A 243 -7.46 -11.00 11.84
C MET A 243 -8.47 -12.15 11.89
N GLU A 244 -9.72 -11.87 12.27
CA GLU A 244 -10.81 -12.85 12.22
C GLU A 244 -11.27 -13.15 10.79
N ARG A 245 -11.48 -12.14 9.93
CA ARG A 245 -11.77 -12.37 8.50
C ARG A 245 -10.64 -13.10 7.79
N LEU A 246 -9.40 -12.84 8.22
CA LEU A 246 -8.21 -13.58 7.84
C LEU A 246 -8.19 -15.02 8.38
N ALA A 247 -8.91 -15.37 9.45
CA ALA A 247 -9.07 -16.76 9.86
C ALA A 247 -10.11 -17.46 8.95
N ASP A 248 -11.19 -16.77 8.59
CA ASP A 248 -12.35 -17.30 7.84
C ASP A 248 -12.17 -17.52 6.34
N GLY A 249 -10.94 -17.39 5.82
CA GLY A 249 -10.70 -17.62 4.39
C GLY A 249 -10.70 -16.35 3.53
N VAL A 250 -11.29 -15.25 3.97
CA VAL A 250 -11.48 -14.03 3.15
C VAL A 250 -10.14 -13.41 2.74
N ASP A 251 -10.02 -12.95 1.48
CA ASP A 251 -8.87 -12.13 1.03
C ASP A 251 -9.02 -10.70 1.61
N PRO A 252 -8.13 -10.25 2.51
CA PRO A 252 -8.23 -8.91 3.08
C PRO A 252 -7.76 -7.81 2.13
N ALA A 253 -7.25 -8.16 0.94
CA ALA A 253 -6.86 -7.17 -0.06
C ALA A 253 -8.08 -6.39 -0.55
N GLY A 254 -8.09 -5.09 -0.25
CA GLY A 254 -9.13 -4.16 -0.69
C GLY A 254 -10.32 -4.01 0.25
N LEU A 255 -10.34 -4.71 1.40
CA LEU A 255 -11.44 -4.59 2.36
C LEU A 255 -11.41 -3.26 3.12
N VAL A 256 -12.61 -2.84 3.55
CA VAL A 256 -12.86 -1.77 4.52
C VAL A 256 -13.72 -2.33 5.65
N VAL A 257 -13.75 -1.68 6.81
CA VAL A 257 -14.56 -2.11 7.96
C VAL A 257 -15.55 -1.03 8.44
N PRO A 258 -16.77 -1.41 8.88
CA PRO A 258 -17.74 -0.54 9.56
C PRO A 258 -17.26 -0.02 10.92
N ASP A 259 -17.94 1.01 11.43
CA ASP A 259 -17.64 1.72 12.67
C ASP A 259 -18.23 1.09 13.95
N ASP A 260 -19.10 0.07 13.86
CA ASP A 260 -19.99 -0.35 14.95
C ASP A 260 -20.06 -1.87 15.28
N SER A 261 -19.09 -2.69 14.87
CA SER A 261 -19.15 -4.16 15.04
C SER A 261 -18.66 -4.70 16.42
N HIS A 262 -19.28 -5.79 16.92
CA HIS A 262 -18.93 -6.51 18.17
C HIS A 262 -18.58 -7.99 17.89
N LEU A 263 -17.50 -8.55 18.47
CA LEU A 263 -17.04 -9.92 18.21
C LEU A 263 -16.35 -10.60 19.42
N GLU A 264 -16.55 -11.92 19.55
CA GLU A 264 -15.81 -12.80 20.47
C GLU A 264 -14.70 -13.54 19.72
N VAL A 265 -13.46 -13.50 20.22
CA VAL A 265 -12.30 -14.00 19.47
C VAL A 265 -11.59 -15.13 20.21
N THR A 266 -11.27 -16.17 19.44
CA THR A 266 -10.33 -17.23 19.84
C THR A 266 -9.19 -17.27 18.82
N ALA A 267 -7.94 -17.04 19.25
CA ALA A 267 -6.78 -16.98 18.35
C ALA A 267 -5.72 -18.03 18.68
N ILE A 268 -5.04 -18.57 17.66
CA ILE A 268 -3.88 -19.47 17.83
C ILE A 268 -2.59 -18.70 17.62
N ARG A 269 -1.79 -18.54 18.68
CA ARG A 269 -0.43 -17.99 18.59
C ARG A 269 0.57 -19.07 19.02
N SER A 270 1.49 -19.43 18.13
CA SER A 270 2.49 -20.47 18.39
C SER A 270 1.89 -21.83 18.82
N GLY A 271 0.74 -22.20 18.25
CA GLY A 271 0.01 -23.43 18.61
C GLY A 271 -0.86 -23.35 19.87
N LEU A 272 -1.01 -22.16 20.49
CA LEU A 272 -1.79 -21.96 21.71
C LEU A 272 -3.04 -21.12 21.46
N VAL A 273 -4.21 -21.66 21.84
CA VAL A 273 -5.53 -21.00 21.73
C VAL A 273 -5.73 -20.03 22.88
N ILE A 274 -5.98 -18.75 22.59
CA ILE A 274 -6.28 -17.70 23.57
C ILE A 274 -7.65 -17.11 23.23
N ALA A 275 -8.59 -17.12 24.19
CA ALA A 275 -9.92 -16.51 24.07
C ALA A 275 -9.96 -15.15 24.76
N ARG A 276 -10.51 -14.12 24.09
CA ARG A 276 -10.79 -12.80 24.69
C ARG A 276 -12.07 -12.18 24.10
N THR A 277 -12.77 -11.45 24.95
CA THR A 277 -13.92 -10.59 24.59
C THR A 277 -13.43 -9.15 24.55
N ILE A 278 -13.71 -8.42 23.46
CA ILE A 278 -13.29 -7.03 23.30
C ILE A 278 -14.52 -6.18 22.97
N ASP A 279 -14.79 -5.18 23.80
CA ASP A 279 -15.95 -4.31 23.65
C ASP A 279 -15.50 -2.94 23.11
N ILE A 280 -15.84 -2.65 21.84
CA ILE A 280 -15.30 -1.47 21.11
C ILE A 280 -15.99 -0.15 21.56
N LYS A 281 -17.13 -0.21 22.27
CA LYS A 281 -17.82 0.99 22.77
C LYS A 281 -17.52 1.39 24.21
N ASN A 282 -17.06 0.48 25.06
CA ASN A 282 -16.82 0.77 26.47
C ASN A 282 -15.45 0.23 26.86
N GLY A 283 -14.46 1.11 26.93
CA GLY A 283 -13.13 0.74 27.34
C GLY A 283 -13.11 0.18 28.76
N HIS A 284 -12.98 -1.14 28.88
CA HIS A 284 -12.31 -1.87 29.96
C HIS A 284 -11.76 -3.20 29.44
#